data_AF-A0A947C504-F1
#
_entry.id   AF-A0A947C504-F1
#
_cell.length_a   1.000
_cell.length_b   1.000
_cell.length_c   1.000
_cell.angle_alpha   90.00
_cell.angle_beta   90.00
_cell.angle_gamma   90.00
#
_symmetry.space_group_name_H-M   'P 1'
#
loop_
_entity.id
_entity.type
_entity.pdbx_description
1 polymer ?
#
loop_
_entity_poly.entity_id
_entity_poly.type
_entity_poly.pdbx_seq_one_letter_code
_entity_poly.pdbx_strand_id
1 'polypeptide(L)'
;MPEIRWLRISYWVGAIADLIVGVLMFFPEIGRAAYGDSDFEPTADYRYAMRFGASLMLGWTVLLLWADRKPLARRGVLPITVFVIAGLASAGAYAVSAELISLSNMIPSWGFQALLTALFLYSYFRSGRAAPPSSPAAVQ
;
A
#
# COMPACT_ATOMS: atom_id res chain seq x y z
N MET A 1 20.94 -13.45 4.81
CA MET A 1 19.72 -14.11 5.32
C MET A 1 18.57 -13.86 4.35
N PRO A 2 17.97 -14.91 3.77
CA PRO A 2 16.92 -14.78 2.76
C PRO A 2 15.63 -14.13 3.29
N GLU A 3 15.31 -14.16 4.59
CA GLU A 3 14.10 -13.49 5.10
C GLU A 3 14.19 -11.96 5.02
N ILE A 4 15.37 -11.41 5.28
CA ILE A 4 15.60 -9.96 5.19
C ILE A 4 15.37 -9.49 3.76
N ARG A 5 15.76 -10.29 2.75
CA ARG A 5 15.58 -9.93 1.34
C ARG A 5 14.10 -9.75 0.97
N TRP A 6 13.22 -10.63 1.44
CA TRP A 6 11.78 -10.53 1.19
C TRP A 6 11.13 -9.32 1.85
N LEU A 7 11.56 -8.99 3.07
CA LEU A 7 11.12 -7.77 3.75
C LEU A 7 11.55 -6.51 2.97
N ARG A 8 12.82 -6.44 2.54
CA ARG A 8 13.32 -5.31 1.74
C ARG A 8 12.55 -5.16 0.43
N ILE A 9 12.32 -6.27 -0.29
CA ILE A 9 11.51 -6.27 -1.52
C ILE A 9 10.10 -5.73 -1.22
N SER A 10 9.46 -6.21 -0.15
CA SER A 10 8.13 -5.74 0.23
C SER A 10 8.10 -4.23 0.52
N TYR A 11 9.06 -3.72 1.29
CA TYR A 11 9.12 -2.28 1.59
C TYR A 11 9.35 -1.44 0.34
N TRP A 12 10.25 -1.86 -0.56
CA TRP A 12 10.52 -1.13 -1.80
C TRP A 12 9.35 -1.17 -2.77
N VAL A 13 8.75 -2.34 -2.98
CA VAL A 13 7.59 -2.50 -3.87
C VAL A 13 6.42 -1.66 -3.35
N GLY A 14 6.14 -1.69 -2.04
CA GLY A 14 5.12 -0.84 -1.43
C GLY A 14 5.43 0.65 -1.55
N ALA A 15 6.67 1.06 -1.26
CA ALA A 15 7.06 2.47 -1.34
C ALA A 15 6.95 3.01 -2.77
N ILE A 16 7.33 2.22 -3.78
CA ILE A 16 7.19 2.61 -5.18
C ILE A 16 5.71 2.70 -5.56
N ALA A 17 4.89 1.72 -5.14
CA ALA A 17 3.46 1.75 -5.39
C ALA A 17 2.79 3.00 -4.80
N ASP A 18 3.05 3.28 -3.53
CA ASP A 18 2.50 4.45 -2.83
C ASP A 18 3.00 5.75 -3.44
N LEU A 19 4.26 5.82 -3.86
CA LEU A 19 4.81 6.99 -4.53
C LEU A 19 4.11 7.26 -5.87
N ILE A 20 3.93 6.22 -6.69
CA ILE A 20 3.23 6.34 -7.98
C ILE A 20 1.80 6.83 -7.75
N VAL A 21 1.06 6.18 -6.85
CA VAL A 21 -0.33 6.57 -6.54
C VAL A 21 -0.37 7.98 -5.97
N GLY A 22 0.52 8.33 -5.05
CA GLY A 22 0.61 9.66 -4.45
C GLY A 22 0.87 10.75 -5.48
N VAL A 23 1.76 10.51 -6.44
CA VAL A 23 2.03 11.45 -7.56
C VAL A 23 0.80 11.60 -8.46
N LEU A 24 0.15 10.49 -8.84
CA LEU A 24 -1.08 10.55 -9.66
C LEU A 24 -2.20 11.30 -8.94
N MET A 25 -2.32 11.13 -7.62
CA MET A 25 -3.31 11.84 -6.82
C MET A 25 -3.00 13.33 -6.66
N PHE A 26 -1.72 13.70 -6.56
CA PHE A 26 -1.30 15.08 -6.40
C PHE A 26 -1.47 15.88 -7.70
N PHE A 27 -1.22 15.22 -8.84
CA PHE A 27 -1.30 15.80 -10.18
C PHE A 27 -2.39 15.11 -11.01
N PRO A 28 -3.67 15.52 -10.85
CA PRO A 28 -4.79 14.88 -11.54
C PRO A 28 -4.71 14.97 -13.08
N GLU A 29 -3.95 15.91 -13.63
CA GLU A 29 -3.65 15.99 -15.07
C GLU A 29 -2.84 14.78 -15.57
N ILE A 30 -1.88 14.32 -14.77
CA ILE A 30 -1.12 13.09 -15.06
C ILE A 30 -2.04 11.87 -14.93
N GLY A 31 -2.93 11.89 -13.94
CA GLY A 31 -3.99 10.89 -13.80
C GLY A 31 -4.86 10.80 -15.04
N ARG A 32 -5.35 11.92 -15.58
CA ARG A 32 -6.14 11.96 -16.82
C ARG A 32 -5.40 11.33 -18.00
N ALA A 33 -4.13 11.67 -18.18
CA ALA A 33 -3.30 11.08 -19.24
C ALA A 33 -3.10 9.57 -19.05
N ALA A 34 -2.97 9.09 -17.81
CA ALA A 34 -2.77 7.68 -17.50
C ALA A 34 -4.05 6.84 -17.64
N TYR A 35 -5.22 7.41 -17.31
CA TYR A 35 -6.52 6.72 -17.36
C TYR A 35 -7.29 6.96 -18.66
N GLY A 36 -6.82 7.83 -19.55
CA GLY A 36 -7.40 8.05 -20.88
C GLY A 36 -8.73 8.83 -20.87
N ASP A 37 -9.05 9.50 -19.76
CA ASP A 37 -10.34 10.15 -19.55
C ASP A 37 -10.26 11.62 -19.96
N SER A 38 -10.63 11.91 -21.21
CA SER A 38 -10.57 13.26 -21.79
C SER A 38 -11.61 14.20 -21.20
N ASP A 39 -12.69 13.68 -20.65
CA ASP A 39 -13.87 14.48 -20.27
C ASP A 39 -13.96 14.70 -18.74
N PHE A 40 -13.03 14.14 -17.98
CA PHE A 40 -13.00 14.30 -16.52
C PHE A 40 -12.45 15.67 -16.12
N GLU A 41 -13.33 16.58 -15.71
CA GLU A 41 -12.94 17.84 -15.06
C GLU A 41 -12.99 17.71 -13.54
N PRO A 42 -11.83 17.67 -12.85
CA PRO A 42 -11.83 17.51 -11.40
C PRO A 42 -12.39 18.77 -10.72
N THR A 43 -13.41 18.60 -9.89
CA THR A 43 -13.99 19.68 -9.08
C THR A 43 -13.02 20.13 -7.97
N ALA A 44 -13.30 21.27 -7.33
CA ALA A 44 -12.48 21.74 -6.21
C ALA A 44 -12.45 20.72 -5.05
N ASP A 45 -13.59 20.12 -4.72
CA ASP A 45 -13.71 19.11 -3.67
C ASP A 45 -12.94 17.84 -4.01
N TYR A 46 -13.00 17.40 -5.27
CA TYR A 46 -12.21 16.26 -5.74
C TYR A 46 -10.70 16.55 -5.61
N ARG A 47 -10.23 17.73 -6.04
CA ARG A 47 -8.81 18.10 -5.90
C ARG A 47 -8.37 18.15 -4.44
N TYR A 48 -9.21 18.65 -3.55
CA TYR A 48 -8.94 18.66 -2.11
C TYR A 48 -8.80 17.23 -1.56
N ALA A 49 -9.80 16.38 -1.82
CA ALA A 49 -9.79 14.99 -1.37
C ALA A 49 -8.59 14.21 -1.91
N MET A 50 -8.25 14.39 -3.20
CA MET A 50 -7.12 13.74 -3.83
C MET A 50 -5.78 14.21 -3.26
N ARG A 51 -5.59 15.51 -3.00
CA ARG A 51 -4.36 16.01 -2.36
C ARG A 51 -4.22 15.57 -0.91
N PHE A 52 -5.32 15.41 -0.20
CA PHE A 52 -5.33 14.80 1.13
C PHE A 52 -4.89 13.33 1.05
N GLY A 53 -5.47 12.56 0.14
CA GLY A 53 -5.05 11.18 -0.14
C GLY A 53 -3.59 11.07 -0.57
N ALA A 54 -3.12 11.96 -1.44
CA ALA A 54 -1.74 12.03 -1.88
C ALA A 54 -0.77 12.24 -0.71
N SER A 55 -1.12 13.12 0.24
CA SER A 55 -0.31 13.37 1.43
C SER A 55 -0.18 12.12 2.29
N LEU A 56 -1.24 11.33 2.42
CA LEU A 56 -1.21 10.02 3.09
C LEU A 56 -0.32 9.03 2.36
N MET A 57 -0.43 8.91 1.03
CA MET A 57 0.38 8.00 0.22
C MET A 57 1.88 8.36 0.27
N LEU A 58 2.23 9.64 0.20
CA LEU A 58 3.60 10.10 0.36
C LEU A 58 4.13 9.87 1.78
N GLY A 59 3.29 10.08 2.80
CA GLY A 59 3.62 9.73 4.18
C GLY A 59 3.89 8.23 4.34
N TRP A 60 3.07 7.39 3.71
CA TRP A 60 3.22 5.93 3.72
C TRP A 60 4.49 5.48 2.97
N THR A 61 4.82 6.13 1.85
CA THR A 61 6.08 5.94 1.13
C THR A 61 7.27 6.15 2.06
N VAL A 62 7.31 7.27 2.78
CA VAL A 62 8.39 7.58 3.73
C VAL A 62 8.43 6.56 4.87
N LEU A 63 7.27 6.14 5.38
CA LEU A 63 7.17 5.11 6.42
C LEU A 63 7.77 3.76 5.98
N LEU A 64 7.52 3.33 4.75
CA LEU A 64 8.06 2.08 4.19
C LEU A 64 9.56 2.17 3.95
N LEU A 65 10.06 3.29 3.43
CA LEU A 65 11.50 3.54 3.29
C LEU A 65 12.20 3.60 4.65
N TRP A 66 11.54 4.16 5.67
CA TRP A 66 12.03 4.12 7.04
C TRP A 66 12.03 2.68 7.59
N ALA A 67 11.00 1.88 7.33
CA ALA A 67 10.93 0.49 7.76
C ALA A 67 12.09 -0.35 7.19
N ASP A 68 12.50 -0.10 5.94
CA ASP A 68 13.64 -0.78 5.28
C ASP A 68 14.98 -0.58 6.00
N ARG A 69 15.17 0.52 6.76
CA ARG A 69 16.41 0.74 7.53
C ARG A 69 16.64 -0.30 8.63
N LYS A 70 15.56 -0.88 9.19
CA LYS A 70 15.60 -1.93 10.21
C LYS A 70 14.47 -2.93 9.95
N PRO A 71 14.58 -3.74 8.89
CA PRO A 71 13.43 -4.43 8.30
C PRO A 71 12.81 -5.48 9.22
N LEU A 72 13.65 -6.19 9.99
CA LEU A 72 13.19 -7.19 10.98
C LEU A 72 12.54 -6.54 12.20
N ALA A 73 13.16 -5.50 12.77
CA ALA A 73 12.63 -4.79 13.93
C ALA A 73 11.31 -4.08 13.63
N ARG A 74 11.06 -3.73 12.36
CA ARG A 74 9.90 -2.95 11.90
C ARG A 74 8.92 -3.77 11.05
N ARG A 75 9.04 -5.12 11.07
CA ARG A 75 8.16 -6.02 10.30
C ARG A 75 6.66 -5.82 10.54
N GLY A 76 6.29 -5.24 11.69
CA GLY A 76 4.91 -4.88 12.01
C GLY A 76 4.28 -3.85 11.06
N VAL A 77 5.08 -3.11 10.28
CA VAL A 77 4.54 -2.18 9.28
C VAL A 77 3.80 -2.91 8.14
N LEU A 78 4.21 -4.14 7.80
CA LEU A 78 3.57 -4.93 6.74
C LEU A 78 2.10 -5.26 7.04
N PRO A 79 1.73 -5.89 8.18
CA PRO A 79 0.32 -6.16 8.47
C PRO A 79 -0.53 -4.90 8.65
N ILE A 80 0.05 -3.79 9.15
CA ILE A 80 -0.66 -2.49 9.17
C ILE A 80 -0.96 -2.04 7.74
N THR A 81 -0.01 -2.20 6.82
CA THR A 81 -0.23 -1.83 5.41
C THR A 81 -1.26 -2.75 4.74
N VAL A 82 -1.28 -4.04 5.08
CA VAL A 82 -2.35 -4.97 4.64
C VAL A 82 -3.73 -4.50 5.10
N PHE A 83 -3.85 -4.01 6.33
CA PHE A 83 -5.09 -3.44 6.84
C PHE A 83 -5.53 -2.19 6.04
N VAL A 84 -4.58 -1.31 5.69
CA VAL A 84 -4.85 -0.15 4.82
C VAL A 84 -5.33 -0.60 3.43
N ILE A 85 -4.66 -1.59 2.83
CA ILE A 85 -5.05 -2.15 1.52
C ILE A 85 -6.47 -2.71 1.58
N ALA A 86 -6.85 -3.41 2.65
CA ALA A 86 -8.21 -3.90 2.84
C ALA A 86 -9.23 -2.74 2.92
N GLY A 87 -8.89 -1.65 3.60
CA GLY A 87 -9.71 -0.43 3.61
C GLY A 87 -9.89 0.18 2.22
N LEU A 88 -8.82 0.28 1.42
CA LEU A 88 -8.88 0.75 0.04
C LEU A 88 -9.71 -0.18 -0.86
N ALA A 89 -9.56 -1.50 -0.71
CA ALA A 89 -10.36 -2.48 -1.44
C ALA A 89 -11.85 -2.33 -1.12
N SER A 90 -12.18 -2.08 0.15
CA SER A 90 -13.56 -1.88 0.63
C SER A 90 -14.16 -0.58 0.08
N ALA A 91 -13.38 0.51 0.05
CA ALA A 91 -13.79 1.75 -0.59
C ALA A 91 -14.04 1.56 -2.10
N GLY A 92 -13.19 0.78 -2.78
CA GLY A 92 -13.40 0.40 -4.18
C GLY A 92 -14.67 -0.43 -4.39
N ALA A 93 -14.95 -1.38 -3.50
CA ALA A 93 -16.17 -2.20 -3.55
C ALA A 93 -17.42 -1.35 -3.37
N TYR A 94 -17.38 -0.38 -2.44
CA TYR A 94 -18.45 0.59 -2.28
C TYR A 94 -18.66 1.42 -3.56
N ALA A 95 -17.59 1.97 -4.14
CA ALA A 95 -17.67 2.77 -5.36
C ALA A 95 -18.28 2.01 -6.55
N VAL A 96 -17.95 0.71 -6.69
CA VAL A 96 -18.58 -0.16 -7.69
C VAL A 96 -20.05 -0.41 -7.35
N SER A 97 -20.39 -0.70 -6.09
CA SER A 97 -21.77 -0.97 -5.66
C SER A 97 -22.70 0.25 -5.78
N ALA A 98 -22.13 1.45 -5.68
CA ALA A 98 -22.83 2.72 -5.85
C ALA A 98 -22.82 3.21 -7.32
N GLU A 99 -22.38 2.37 -8.27
CA GLU A 99 -22.30 2.67 -9.70
C GLU A 99 -21.43 3.92 -10.04
N LEU A 100 -20.54 4.31 -9.13
CA LEU A 100 -19.63 5.45 -9.32
C LEU A 100 -18.45 5.08 -10.25
N ILE A 101 -18.05 3.81 -10.25
CA ILE A 101 -16.94 3.29 -11.05
C ILE A 101 -17.34 1.93 -11.64
N SER A 102 -17.08 1.72 -12.93
CA SER A 102 -17.29 0.42 -13.57
C SER A 102 -16.41 -0.67 -12.93
N LEU A 103 -16.98 -1.86 -12.75
CA LEU A 103 -16.27 -3.04 -12.27
C LEU A 103 -15.01 -3.33 -13.10
N SER A 104 -15.07 -3.16 -14.42
CA SER A 104 -13.93 -3.37 -15.32
C SER A 104 -12.71 -2.53 -14.96
N ASN A 105 -12.95 -1.29 -14.49
CA ASN A 105 -11.90 -0.35 -14.15
C ASN A 105 -11.30 -0.62 -12.77
N MET A 106 -12.03 -1.34 -11.91
CA MET A 106 -11.59 -1.68 -10.55
C MET A 106 -10.82 -3.01 -10.48
N ILE A 107 -11.07 -3.95 -11.41
CA ILE A 107 -10.38 -5.26 -11.46
C ILE A 107 -8.85 -5.14 -11.42
N PRO A 108 -8.19 -4.29 -12.22
CA PRO A 108 -6.73 -4.15 -12.17
C PRO A 108 -6.22 -3.73 -10.79
N SER A 109 -6.90 -2.77 -10.16
CA SER A 109 -6.56 -2.26 -8.83
C SER A 109 -6.69 -3.36 -7.77
N TRP A 110 -7.78 -4.13 -7.78
CA TRP A 110 -7.93 -5.26 -6.85
C TRP A 110 -6.92 -6.37 -7.10
N GLY A 111 -6.59 -6.68 -8.35
CA GLY A 111 -5.54 -7.63 -8.69
C GLY A 111 -4.18 -7.22 -8.12
N PHE A 112 -3.82 -5.95 -8.28
CA PHE A 112 -2.60 -5.39 -7.72
C PHE A 112 -2.61 -5.37 -6.18
N GLN A 113 -3.73 -4.99 -5.56
CA GLN A 113 -3.89 -5.01 -4.10
C GLN A 113 -3.79 -6.42 -3.52
N ALA A 114 -4.37 -7.42 -4.20
CA ALA A 114 -4.26 -8.83 -3.81
C ALA A 114 -2.80 -9.32 -3.89
N LEU A 115 -2.08 -8.95 -4.96
CA LEU A 115 -0.66 -9.28 -5.12
C LEU A 115 0.20 -8.66 -4.00
N LEU A 116 0.01 -7.37 -3.70
CA LEU A 116 0.72 -6.70 -2.61
C LEU A 116 0.42 -7.33 -1.25
N THR A 117 -0.85 -7.63 -1.00
CA THR A 117 -1.29 -8.30 0.23
C THR A 117 -0.60 -9.66 0.38
N ALA A 118 -0.59 -10.46 -0.67
CA ALA A 118 0.09 -11.76 -0.68
C ALA A 118 1.60 -11.61 -0.40
N LEU A 119 2.27 -10.64 -1.04
CA LEU A 119 3.69 -10.36 -0.84
C LEU A 119 3.99 -9.94 0.62
N PHE A 120 3.18 -9.07 1.20
CA PHE A 120 3.38 -8.55 2.56
C PHE A 120 3.13 -9.62 3.62
N LEU A 121 2.04 -10.38 3.49
CA LEU A 121 1.75 -11.49 4.39
C LEU A 121 2.83 -12.57 4.29
N TYR A 122 3.23 -12.94 3.08
CA TYR A 122 4.30 -13.92 2.88
C TYR A 122 5.60 -13.50 3.55
N SER A 123 6.03 -12.25 3.36
CA SER A 123 7.26 -11.71 3.94
C SER A 123 7.18 -11.60 5.46
N TYR A 124 6.01 -11.21 5.99
CA TYR A 124 5.76 -11.15 7.43
C TYR A 124 5.89 -12.53 8.09
N PHE A 125 5.13 -13.53 7.61
CA PHE A 125 5.16 -14.88 8.19
C PHE A 125 6.52 -15.57 8.03
N ARG A 126 7.20 -15.35 6.90
CA ARG A 126 8.54 -15.91 6.66
C ARG A 126 9.57 -15.31 7.62
N SER A 127 9.52 -14.01 7.89
CA SER A 127 10.40 -13.37 8.88
C SER A 127 10.06 -13.72 10.32
N GLY A 128 8.81 -14.11 10.59
CA GLY A 128 8.31 -14.68 11.84
C GLY A 128 9.15 -15.83 12.37
N ARG A 129 9.48 -16.76 11.48
CA ARG A 129 10.16 -18.03 11.76
C ARG A 129 11.67 -17.90 12.00
N ALA A 130 12.25 -16.74 11.69
CA ALA A 130 13.68 -16.46 11.83
C ALA A 130 14.05 -15.77 13.15
N ALA A 131 13.06 -15.38 13.96
CA ALA A 131 13.31 -14.84 15.28
C ALA A 131 13.60 -16.00 16.25
N PRO A 132 14.78 -16.06 16.91
CA PRO A 132 15.04 -17.08 17.92
C PRO A 132 13.99 -16.98 19.03
N PRO A 133 13.59 -18.12 19.65
CA PRO A 133 12.67 -18.09 20.78
C PRO A 133 13.27 -17.17 21.84
N SER A 134 12.50 -16.18 22.27
CA SER A 134 12.82 -15.42 23.48
C SER A 134 12.96 -16.43 24.61
N SER A 135 14.20 -16.69 25.03
CA SER A 135 14.47 -17.53 26.19
C SER A 135 13.58 -17.04 27.33
N PRO A 136 12.76 -17.89 27.96
CA PRO A 136 12.21 -17.55 29.25
C PRO A 136 13.41 -17.24 30.14
N ALA A 137 13.46 -16.02 30.67
CA ALA A 137 14.42 -15.68 31.70
C ALA A 137 14.29 -16.74 32.80
N ALA A 138 15.40 -17.42 33.09
CA ALA A 138 15.52 -18.27 34.25
C ALA A 138 15.24 -17.40 35.48
N VAL A 139 14.05 -17.55 36.05
CA VAL A 139 13.80 -17.19 37.45
C VAL A 139 14.35 -18.37 38.24
N GLN A 140 15.59 -18.24 38.70
CA GLN A 140 16.13 -18.99 39.84
C GLN A 140 16.23 -18.02 41.01
#